data_AF-X1SS87-F1
#
_entry.id   AF-X1SS87-F1
#
_cell.length_a   1.000
_cell.length_b   1.000
_cell.length_c   1.000
_cell.angle_alpha   90.00
_cell.angle_beta   90.00
_cell.angle_gamma   90.00
#
_symmetry.space_group_name_H-M   'P 1'
#
loop_
_entity.id
_entity.type
_entity.pdbx_description
1 polymer ?
#
loop_
_entity_poly.entity_id
_entity_poly.type
_entity_poly.pdbx_seq_one_letter_code
_entity_poly.pdbx_strand_id
1 'polypeptide(L)'
;MDKTAPCTSIRCFGAPTLPKPSHAEGEIAWRIINHLSLNYLSLTDTDEREGASALRDLLRLYSDTSDLQTHKQIDGIKSIGCKPITRRITTSGAMAFARGLEVRVTLEEAAFEGSGVFLLGAVLEQFFAKYVSINSFTETVVNTLERGEIMRWTMRDGLRPIL
;
A
#
# COMPACT_ATOMS: atom_id res chain seq x y z
N MET A 1 -33.23 -19.24 26.12
CA MET A 1 -32.58 -18.18 25.33
C MET A 1 -31.93 -18.88 24.15
N ASP A 2 -32.44 -18.68 22.94
CA ASP A 2 -31.74 -18.92 21.66
C ASP A 2 -32.66 -18.37 20.56
N LYS A 3 -32.48 -17.10 20.21
CA LYS A 3 -33.24 -16.46 19.13
C LYS A 3 -32.50 -16.73 17.82
N THR A 4 -32.88 -17.81 17.15
CA THR A 4 -32.53 -18.06 15.75
C THR A 4 -33.14 -16.96 14.89
N ALA A 5 -32.33 -16.15 14.22
CA ALA A 5 -32.84 -15.24 13.20
C ALA A 5 -33.39 -16.06 12.01
N PRO A 6 -34.49 -15.65 11.36
CA PRO A 6 -35.00 -16.37 10.20
C PRO A 6 -34.04 -16.19 9.02
N CYS A 7 -33.25 -17.23 8.71
CA CYS A 7 -32.39 -17.26 7.54
C CYS A 7 -33.12 -17.89 6.35
N THR A 8 -33.19 -17.18 5.22
CA THR A 8 -33.83 -17.69 3.99
C THR A 8 -33.04 -18.81 3.32
N SER A 9 -31.71 -18.78 3.37
CA SER A 9 -30.84 -19.89 2.94
C SER A 9 -29.40 -19.68 3.42
N ILE A 10 -28.62 -20.77 3.49
CA ILE A 10 -27.18 -20.74 3.74
C ILE A 10 -26.49 -21.40 2.55
N ARG A 11 -25.47 -20.75 1.99
CA ARG A 11 -24.69 -21.29 0.86
C ARG A 11 -23.21 -21.09 1.08
N CYS A 12 -22.43 -22.16 0.93
CA CYS A 12 -20.97 -22.09 0.91
C CYS A 12 -20.50 -21.83 -0.53
N PHE A 13 -19.76 -20.73 -0.76
CA PHE A 13 -19.19 -20.40 -2.06
C PHE A 13 -17.85 -21.08 -2.34
N GLY A 14 -17.27 -21.73 -1.33
CA GLY A 14 -16.02 -22.46 -1.41
C GLY A 14 -15.74 -23.17 -0.09
N ALA A 15 -14.74 -24.05 -0.09
CA ALA A 15 -14.25 -24.64 1.14
C ALA A 15 -13.63 -23.56 2.04
N PRO A 16 -13.81 -23.62 3.36
CA PRO A 16 -13.07 -22.78 4.29
C PRO A 16 -11.56 -22.93 4.08
N THR A 17 -10.83 -21.83 4.18
CA THR A 17 -9.36 -21.86 4.13
C THR A 17 -8.81 -22.56 5.37
N LEU A 18 -7.67 -23.24 5.21
CA LEU A 18 -6.96 -23.83 6.36
C LEU A 18 -6.54 -22.74 7.35
N PRO A 19 -6.63 -22.99 8.67
CA PRO A 19 -6.12 -22.07 9.67
C PRO A 19 -4.63 -21.79 9.45
N LYS A 20 -4.23 -20.52 9.55
CA LYS A 20 -2.83 -20.12 9.49
C LYS A 20 -2.35 -19.70 10.89
N PRO A 21 -1.13 -20.07 11.30
CA PRO A 21 -0.58 -19.64 12.58
C PRO A 21 -0.36 -18.12 12.59
N SER A 22 -0.41 -17.52 13.78
CA SER A 22 -0.09 -16.10 13.95
C SER A 22 1.43 -15.89 13.89
N HIS A 23 1.88 -14.84 13.20
CA HIS A 23 3.28 -14.39 13.20
C HIS A 23 3.61 -13.45 14.38
N ALA A 24 2.86 -13.54 15.48
CA ALA A 24 2.96 -12.64 16.64
C ALA A 24 4.22 -12.85 17.51
N GLU A 25 5.02 -13.88 17.24
CA GLU A 25 6.21 -14.21 18.02
C GLU A 25 7.46 -14.29 17.12
N GLY A 26 8.61 -13.93 17.68
CA GLY A 26 9.92 -14.03 17.01
C GLY A 26 10.34 -12.82 16.18
N GLU A 27 11.29 -13.04 15.28
CA GLU A 27 11.97 -11.99 14.50
C GLU A 27 11.02 -11.20 13.57
N ILE A 28 9.96 -11.85 13.07
CA ILE A 28 8.95 -11.24 12.19
C ILE A 28 8.17 -10.14 12.94
N ALA A 29 7.76 -10.39 14.19
CA ALA A 29 7.08 -9.40 15.01
C ALA A 29 7.97 -8.16 15.24
N TRP A 30 9.26 -8.36 15.51
CA TRP A 30 10.23 -7.26 15.64
C TRP A 30 10.46 -6.50 14.34
N ARG A 31 10.52 -7.18 13.19
CA ARG A 31 10.61 -6.54 11.87
C ARG A 31 9.36 -5.69 11.57
N ILE A 32 8.17 -6.15 11.97
CA ILE A 32 6.91 -5.39 11.84
C ILE A 32 6.89 -4.18 12.79
N ILE A 33 7.40 -4.31 14.02
CA ILE A 33 7.49 -3.19 14.97
C ILE A 33 8.48 -2.13 14.48
N ASN A 34 9.69 -2.53 14.05
CA ASN A 34 10.65 -1.62 13.44
C ASN A 34 10.07 -0.92 12.20
N HIS A 35 9.15 -1.61 11.51
CA HIS A 35 8.44 -1.06 10.37
C HIS A 35 7.37 0.00 10.73
N LEU A 36 6.75 -0.04 11.92
CA LEU A 36 5.89 1.08 12.37
C LEU A 36 6.68 2.38 12.60
N SER A 37 8.00 2.27 12.78
CA SER A 37 8.94 3.39 12.92
C SER A 37 9.57 3.85 11.61
N LEU A 38 9.32 3.14 10.49
CA LEU A 38 9.88 3.47 9.18
C LEU A 38 9.34 4.84 8.72
N ASN A 39 10.15 5.87 8.96
CA ASN A 39 9.92 7.21 8.48
C ASN A 39 10.10 7.23 6.96
N TYR A 40 9.13 7.83 6.26
CA TYR A 40 9.14 8.00 4.79
C TYR A 40 10.36 8.78 4.28
N LEU A 41 11.08 9.46 5.19
CA LEU A 41 12.38 10.07 4.94
C LEU A 41 13.40 9.07 4.39
N SER A 42 13.38 7.81 4.86
CA SER A 42 14.23 6.77 4.32
C SER A 42 13.88 6.46 2.86
N LEU A 43 12.61 6.50 2.45
CA LEU A 43 12.24 6.28 1.05
C LEU A 43 12.56 7.48 0.13
N THR A 44 12.70 8.69 0.68
CA THR A 44 13.07 9.89 -0.09
C THR A 44 14.57 10.08 -0.25
N ASP A 45 15.39 9.52 0.65
CA ASP A 45 16.85 9.75 0.70
C ASP A 45 17.67 8.56 0.16
N THR A 46 16.98 7.50 -0.28
CA THR A 46 17.62 6.29 -0.82
C THR A 46 17.38 6.21 -2.34
N ASP A 47 18.27 5.52 -3.06
CA ASP A 47 18.09 5.22 -4.49
C ASP A 47 16.75 4.50 -4.74
N GLU A 48 16.10 4.77 -5.87
CA GLU A 48 14.76 4.23 -6.15
C GLU A 48 14.70 2.69 -6.14
N ARG A 49 15.82 2.02 -6.46
CA ARG A 49 15.91 0.55 -6.45
C ARG A 49 16.10 0.00 -5.05
N GLU A 50 16.88 0.69 -4.22
CA GLU A 50 17.08 0.34 -2.81
C GLU A 50 15.77 0.53 -2.02
N GLY A 51 15.07 1.64 -2.25
CA GLY A 51 13.73 1.86 -1.72
C GLY A 51 12.75 0.76 -2.14
N ALA A 52 12.83 0.29 -3.39
CA ALA A 52 11.99 -0.81 -3.87
C ALA A 52 12.36 -2.13 -3.20
N SER A 53 13.64 -2.37 -2.92
CA SER A 53 14.07 -3.54 -2.14
C SER A 53 13.49 -3.52 -0.74
N ALA A 54 13.57 -2.38 -0.06
CA ALA A 54 12.97 -2.23 1.26
C ALA A 54 11.46 -2.47 1.24
N LEU A 55 10.74 -1.97 0.22
CA LEU A 55 9.31 -2.21 0.05
C LEU A 55 9.01 -3.70 -0.23
N ARG A 56 9.82 -4.39 -1.04
CA ARG A 56 9.66 -5.82 -1.29
C ARG A 56 9.85 -6.64 -0.01
N ASP A 57 10.91 -6.34 0.74
CA ASP A 57 11.19 -7.03 2.00
C ASP A 57 10.10 -6.80 3.05
N LEU A 58 9.49 -5.61 3.03
CA LEU A 58 8.30 -5.28 3.82
C LEU A 58 7.09 -6.13 3.39
N LEU A 59 6.75 -6.14 2.10
CA LEU A 59 5.58 -6.88 1.61
C LEU A 59 5.73 -8.38 1.83
N ARG A 60 6.96 -8.90 1.78
CA ARG A 60 7.28 -10.30 2.11
C ARG A 60 6.94 -10.68 3.55
N LEU A 61 6.92 -9.72 4.49
CA LEU A 61 6.47 -9.97 5.87
C LEU A 61 4.96 -10.28 5.96
N TYR A 62 4.18 -9.83 4.98
CA TYR A 62 2.74 -10.05 4.90
C TYR A 62 2.35 -11.23 4.01
N SER A 63 3.31 -11.79 3.26
CA SER A 63 3.09 -12.94 2.38
C SER A 63 3.49 -14.24 3.06
N ASP A 64 2.76 -15.31 2.75
CA ASP A 64 3.17 -16.66 3.10
C ASP A 64 4.36 -17.09 2.23
N THR A 65 5.37 -17.74 2.80
CA THR A 65 6.53 -18.26 2.05
C THR A 65 6.13 -19.26 0.96
N SER A 66 4.98 -19.93 1.13
CA SER A 66 4.47 -20.91 0.15
C SER A 66 3.72 -20.27 -1.03
N ASP A 67 3.38 -18.98 -0.97
CA ASP A 67 2.59 -18.30 -2.01
C ASP A 67 3.49 -17.70 -3.11
N LEU A 68 3.94 -18.56 -4.02
CA LEU A 68 4.83 -18.19 -5.13
C LEU A 68 4.25 -17.09 -6.04
N GLN A 69 2.93 -17.01 -6.17
CA GLN A 69 2.30 -15.98 -6.99
C GLN A 69 2.43 -14.61 -6.34
N THR A 70 2.18 -14.51 -5.03
CA THR A 70 2.40 -13.28 -4.28
C THR A 70 3.88 -12.87 -4.29
N HIS A 71 4.83 -13.81 -4.13
CA HIS A 71 6.26 -13.50 -4.25
C HIS A 71 6.63 -12.97 -5.64
N LYS A 72 6.12 -13.59 -6.72
CA LYS A 72 6.32 -13.09 -8.10
C LYS A 72 5.81 -11.65 -8.24
N GLN A 73 4.63 -11.34 -7.72
CA GLN A 73 4.05 -9.99 -7.76
C GLN A 73 4.89 -8.98 -6.96
N ILE A 74 5.39 -9.38 -5.78
CA ILE A 74 6.29 -8.54 -4.97
C ILE A 74 7.59 -8.26 -5.74
N ASP A 75 8.20 -9.27 -6.37
CA ASP A 75 9.40 -9.12 -7.19
C ASP A 75 9.16 -8.30 -8.48
N GLY A 76 7.89 -8.16 -8.87
CA GLY A 76 7.42 -7.27 -9.91
C GLY A 76 7.56 -5.78 -9.59
N ILE A 77 7.77 -5.40 -8.32
CA ILE A 77 8.03 -4.00 -7.93
C ILE A 77 9.47 -3.66 -8.29
N LYS A 78 9.68 -2.76 -9.25
CA LYS A 78 11.03 -2.46 -9.78
C LYS A 78 11.67 -1.22 -9.20
N SER A 79 10.90 -0.15 -9.02
CA SER A 79 11.41 1.09 -8.42
C SER A 79 10.32 1.78 -7.60
N ILE A 80 10.74 2.52 -6.59
CA ILE A 80 9.89 3.47 -5.87
C ILE A 80 10.62 4.80 -5.77
N GLY A 81 9.98 5.86 -6.23
CA GLY A 81 10.49 7.22 -6.13
C GLY A 81 9.55 8.06 -5.27
N CYS A 82 10.12 8.91 -4.41
CA CYS A 82 9.34 9.83 -3.59
C CYS A 82 9.78 11.25 -3.88
N LYS A 83 8.83 12.13 -4.21
CA LYS A 83 9.11 13.54 -4.51
C LYS A 83 8.22 14.46 -3.68
N PRO A 84 8.79 15.45 -2.96
CA PRO A 84 8.00 16.49 -2.32
C PRO A 84 7.20 17.28 -3.36
N ILE A 85 5.90 17.43 -3.11
CA ILE A 85 4.99 18.20 -3.96
C ILE A 85 4.21 19.22 -3.13
N THR A 86 3.77 20.29 -3.79
CA THR A 86 2.88 21.29 -3.21
C THR A 86 1.62 21.36 -4.06
N ARG A 87 0.47 21.29 -3.41
CA ARG A 87 -0.84 21.40 -4.06
C ARG A 87 -1.61 22.56 -3.45
N ARG A 88 -2.39 23.24 -4.28
CA ARG A 88 -3.33 24.27 -3.83
C ARG A 88 -4.58 23.57 -3.33
N ILE A 89 -4.95 23.85 -2.09
CA ILE A 89 -6.16 23.33 -1.46
C ILE A 89 -7.10 24.49 -1.12
N THR A 90 -8.40 24.23 -1.19
CA THR A 90 -9.43 25.18 -0.79
C THR A 90 -10.08 24.66 0.48
N THR A 91 -9.78 25.30 1.61
CA THR A 91 -10.37 24.95 2.91
C THR A 91 -11.23 26.10 3.37
N SER A 92 -12.53 25.85 3.58
CA SER A 92 -13.47 26.82 4.16
C SER A 92 -13.47 28.20 3.48
N GLY A 93 -13.32 28.24 2.14
CA GLY A 93 -13.33 29.48 1.35
C GLY A 93 -11.99 30.22 1.26
N ALA A 94 -10.96 29.78 1.98
CA ALA A 94 -9.60 30.30 1.86
C ALA A 94 -8.73 29.40 0.98
N MET A 95 -7.90 30.02 0.13
CA MET A 95 -6.89 29.33 -0.67
C MET A 95 -5.63 29.12 0.18
N ALA A 96 -5.26 27.86 0.39
CA ALA A 96 -4.04 27.48 1.08
C ALA A 96 -3.16 26.59 0.19
N PHE A 97 -1.89 26.46 0.57
CA PHE A 97 -0.96 25.54 -0.07
C PHE A 97 -0.66 24.41 0.91
N ALA A 98 -0.95 23.18 0.50
CA ALA A 98 -0.57 21.99 1.24
C ALA A 98 0.76 21.46 0.70
N ARG A 99 1.61 20.97 1.60
CA ARG A 99 2.79 20.18 1.24
C ARG A 99 2.44 18.70 1.35
N GLY A 100 2.95 17.92 0.43
CA GLY A 100 2.72 16.49 0.38
C GLY A 100 3.83 15.76 -0.35
N LEU A 101 3.61 14.47 -0.56
CA LEU A 101 4.57 13.57 -1.19
C LEU A 101 3.91 12.86 -2.38
N GLU A 102 4.54 12.93 -3.55
CA GLU A 102 4.22 12.04 -4.66
C GLU A 102 5.07 10.78 -4.51
N VAL A 103 4.41 9.63 -4.35
CA VAL A 103 5.04 8.31 -4.34
C VAL A 103 4.77 7.65 -5.68
N ARG A 104 5.82 7.42 -6.45
CA ARG A 104 5.76 6.73 -7.74
C ARG A 104 6.28 5.33 -7.59
N VAL A 105 5.46 4.35 -7.95
CA VAL A 105 5.83 2.93 -7.94
C VAL A 105 5.84 2.42 -9.36
N THR A 106 6.96 1.81 -9.77
CA THR A 106 7.10 1.19 -11.09
C THR A 106 6.99 -0.33 -10.95
N LEU A 107 6.08 -0.93 -11.71
CA LEU A 107 5.76 -2.35 -11.70
C LEU A 107 6.09 -2.98 -13.07
N GLU A 108 6.41 -4.26 -13.10
CA GLU A 108 6.54 -5.06 -14.33
C GLU A 108 5.26 -5.85 -14.57
N GLU A 109 4.54 -5.63 -15.68
CA GLU A 109 3.24 -6.27 -15.93
C GLU A 109 3.32 -7.81 -15.98
N ALA A 110 4.45 -8.36 -16.45
CA ALA A 110 4.68 -9.81 -16.51
C ALA A 110 4.64 -10.51 -15.14
N ALA A 111 4.87 -9.78 -14.05
CA ALA A 111 4.76 -10.30 -12.69
C ALA A 111 3.30 -10.42 -12.21
N PHE A 112 2.34 -9.78 -12.88
CA PHE A 112 0.93 -9.65 -12.47
C PHE A 112 -0.05 -10.35 -13.41
N GLU A 113 0.42 -11.35 -14.16
CA GLU A 113 -0.42 -12.15 -15.06
C GLU A 113 -1.67 -12.69 -14.34
N GLY A 114 -2.86 -12.44 -14.92
CA GLY A 114 -4.15 -12.90 -14.40
C GLY A 114 -4.82 -11.99 -13.36
N SER A 115 -4.09 -11.10 -12.67
CA SER A 115 -4.66 -10.19 -11.66
C SER A 115 -4.57 -8.70 -12.02
N GLY A 116 -3.59 -8.33 -12.84
CA GLY A 116 -3.29 -6.94 -13.19
C GLY A 116 -2.62 -6.16 -12.05
N VAL A 117 -1.96 -5.06 -12.41
CA VAL A 117 -1.17 -4.20 -11.50
C VAL A 117 -2.02 -3.26 -10.65
N PHE A 118 -3.26 -2.99 -11.07
CA PHE A 118 -4.12 -1.96 -10.49
C PHE A 118 -4.47 -2.24 -9.02
N LEU A 119 -4.79 -3.49 -8.69
CA LEU A 119 -5.22 -3.86 -7.34
C LEU A 119 -4.10 -3.62 -6.32
N LEU A 120 -2.88 -4.07 -6.61
CA LEU A 120 -1.73 -3.80 -5.75
C LEU A 120 -1.50 -2.29 -5.64
N GLY A 121 -1.58 -1.57 -6.75
CA GLY A 121 -1.48 -0.11 -6.77
C GLY A 121 -2.47 0.59 -5.83
N ALA A 122 -3.74 0.17 -5.84
CA ALA A 122 -4.77 0.70 -4.96
C ALA A 122 -4.53 0.38 -3.49
N VAL A 123 -3.99 -0.81 -3.18
CA VAL A 123 -3.61 -1.20 -1.81
C VAL A 123 -2.43 -0.35 -1.34
N LEU A 124 -1.41 -0.17 -2.18
CA LEU A 124 -0.23 0.64 -1.87
C LEU A 124 -0.61 2.11 -1.65
N GLU A 125 -1.56 2.65 -2.41
CA GLU A 125 -2.07 3.99 -2.17
C GLU A 125 -2.65 4.15 -0.76
N GLN A 126 -3.51 3.22 -0.34
CA GLN A 126 -4.09 3.27 1.01
C GLN A 126 -3.04 3.06 2.09
N PHE A 127 -2.04 2.23 1.81
CA PHE A 127 -0.90 2.01 2.68
C PHE A 127 -0.13 3.33 2.87
N PHE A 128 0.30 3.99 1.80
CA PHE A 128 1.06 5.24 1.90
C PHE A 128 0.25 6.37 2.54
N ALA A 129 -1.05 6.47 2.23
CA ALA A 129 -1.93 7.47 2.82
C ALA A 129 -2.07 7.36 4.35
N LYS A 130 -1.94 6.16 4.93
CA LYS A 130 -2.07 5.94 6.38
C LYS A 130 -0.83 6.34 7.17
N TYR A 131 0.34 6.26 6.55
CA TYR A 131 1.61 6.52 7.20
C TYR A 131 2.14 7.94 6.97
N VAL A 132 1.52 8.72 6.08
CA VAL A 132 1.87 10.13 5.96
C VAL A 132 1.55 10.86 7.27
N SER A 133 2.40 11.83 7.63
CA SER A 133 2.20 12.63 8.85
C SER A 133 0.88 13.40 8.79
N ILE A 134 0.33 13.76 9.96
CA ILE A 134 -0.93 14.50 10.09
C ILE A 134 -0.95 15.80 9.26
N ASN A 135 0.23 16.39 8.97
CA ASN A 135 0.37 17.67 8.28
C ASN A 135 0.76 17.55 6.80
N SER A 136 0.62 16.38 6.19
CA SER A 136 1.00 16.17 4.80
C SER A 136 0.02 15.25 4.09
N PHE A 137 -0.11 15.43 2.78
CA PHE A 137 -0.88 14.52 1.93
C PHE A 137 0.04 13.64 1.09
N THR A 138 -0.53 12.57 0.54
CA THR A 138 0.17 11.69 -0.39
C THR A 138 -0.58 11.61 -1.71
N GLU A 139 0.16 11.65 -2.82
CA GLU A 139 -0.32 11.22 -4.13
C GLU A 139 0.42 9.96 -4.52
N THR A 140 -0.29 8.94 -4.99
CA THR A 140 0.31 7.69 -5.43
C THR A 140 0.18 7.55 -6.92
N VAL A 141 1.29 7.30 -7.60
CA VAL A 141 1.36 7.11 -9.05
C VAL A 141 1.89 5.71 -9.30
N VAL A 142 1.12 4.92 -10.04
CA VAL A 142 1.53 3.57 -10.42
C VAL A 142 1.84 3.55 -11.91
N ASN A 143 3.08 3.18 -12.21
CA ASN A 143 3.61 3.05 -13.54
C ASN A 143 3.92 1.59 -13.86
N THR A 144 3.84 1.23 -15.12
CA THR A 144 4.41 -0.02 -15.63
C THR A 144 5.60 0.25 -16.53
N LEU A 145 6.53 -0.70 -16.60
CA LEU A 145 7.67 -0.61 -17.53
C LEU A 145 7.20 -0.59 -18.99
N GLU A 146 6.07 -1.22 -19.26
CA GLU A 146 5.54 -1.48 -20.59
C GLU A 146 4.69 -0.31 -21.12
N ARG A 147 3.89 0.34 -20.26
CA ARG A 147 2.89 1.35 -20.68
C ARG A 147 3.06 2.72 -20.05
N GLY A 148 3.93 2.88 -19.05
CA GLY A 148 4.06 4.12 -18.31
C GLY A 148 2.97 4.27 -17.25
N GLU A 149 2.41 5.46 -17.06
CA GLU A 149 1.43 5.74 -15.99
C GLU A 149 0.11 4.99 -16.23
N ILE A 150 -0.23 4.08 -15.31
CA ILE A 150 -1.49 3.31 -15.32
C ILE A 150 -2.56 4.03 -14.51
N MET A 151 -2.19 4.54 -13.34
CA MET A 151 -3.13 5.18 -12.42
C MET A 151 -2.43 6.17 -11.52
N ARG A 152 -3.13 7.28 -11.26
CA ARG A 152 -2.74 8.29 -10.28
C ARG A 152 -3.88 8.54 -9.33
N TRP A 153 -3.62 8.30 -8.06
CA TRP A 153 -4.49 8.69 -6.98
C TRP A 153 -3.99 10.02 -6.42
N THR A 154 -4.81 11.05 -6.62
CA THR A 154 -4.54 12.40 -6.09
C THR A 154 -4.84 12.45 -4.59
N MET A 155 -4.46 13.56 -3.96
CA MET A 155 -4.84 13.87 -2.59
C MET A 155 -6.34 13.60 -2.37
N ARG A 156 -6.66 12.77 -1.38
CA ARG A 156 -8.03 12.60 -0.91
C ARG A 156 -8.36 13.76 0.03
N ASP A 157 -9.34 14.57 -0.35
CA ASP A 157 -9.91 15.56 0.57
C ASP A 157 -10.68 14.82 1.67
N GLY A 158 -10.15 14.88 2.90
CA GLY A 158 -10.88 14.55 4.12
C GLY A 158 -10.82 13.08 4.57
N LEU A 159 -9.98 12.78 5.57
CA LEU A 159 -10.22 11.70 6.55
C LEU A 159 -9.58 11.94 7.93
N ARG A 160 -8.81 13.02 8.15
CA ARG A 160 -8.34 13.43 9.48
C ARG A 160 -8.57 14.92 9.69
N PRO A 161 -9.24 15.34 10.79
CA PRO A 161 -9.20 16.73 11.21
C PRO A 161 -7.75 17.07 11.52
N ILE A 162 -7.25 18.13 10.91
CA ILE A 162 -6.10 18.86 11.43
C ILE A 162 -6.52 19.42 12.80
N LEU A 163 -5.90 18.93 13.87
CA LEU A 163 -6.07 19.44 15.23
C LEU A 163 -5.37 20.78 15.40
#